data_AF-A0AAU8JPB6-F1
#
_entry.id   AF-A0AAU8JPB6-F1
#
_cell.length_a   1.000
_cell.length_b   1.000
_cell.length_c   1.000
_cell.angle_alpha   90.00
_cell.angle_beta   90.00
_cell.angle_gamma   90.00
#
_symmetry.space_group_name_H-M   'P 1'
#
loop_
_entity.id
_entity.type
_entity.pdbx_description
1 polymer ?
#
loop_
_entity_poly.entity_id
_entity_poly.type
_entity_poly.pdbx_seq_one_letter_code
_entity_poly.pdbx_strand_id
1 'polypeptide(L)'
;MQPRGEQPLETVMQITLNKQQEEFIAAQLARGNFNHPDEVVNAAFRLLEQLQTEHEEWLTETRAKVEEAVAEMDRGEGLDGETFVLGILERFQQAKGGNVE
;
A
#
# COMPACT_ATOMS: atom_id res chain seq x y z
N MET A 1 -45.69 22.77 -14.03
CA MET A 1 -45.36 21.45 -13.46
C MET A 1 -43.84 21.34 -13.44
N GLN A 2 -43.21 21.42 -12.27
CA GLN A 2 -41.75 21.22 -12.15
C GLN A 2 -41.49 19.70 -12.10
N PRO A 3 -40.47 19.18 -12.82
CA PRO A 3 -40.09 17.78 -12.68
C PRO A 3 -39.54 17.55 -11.28
N ARG A 4 -40.10 16.55 -10.58
CA ARG A 4 -39.58 16.07 -9.29
C ARG A 4 -38.14 15.63 -9.52
N GLY A 5 -37.18 16.31 -8.89
CA GLY A 5 -35.79 15.89 -8.87
C GLY A 5 -35.70 14.48 -8.32
N GLU A 6 -35.00 13.61 -9.03
CA GLU A 6 -34.60 12.29 -8.56
C GLU A 6 -33.80 12.50 -7.28
N GLN A 7 -34.40 12.17 -6.13
CA GLN A 7 -33.62 12.05 -4.91
C GLN A 7 -32.69 10.85 -5.08
N PRO A 8 -31.38 10.98 -4.81
CA PRO A 8 -30.47 9.84 -4.87
C PRO A 8 -30.97 8.78 -3.88
N LEU A 9 -31.08 7.54 -4.35
CA LEU A 9 -31.44 6.40 -3.50
C LEU A 9 -30.30 6.17 -2.51
N GLU A 10 -30.47 6.61 -1.25
CA GLU A 10 -29.63 6.14 -0.15
C GLU A 10 -29.75 4.62 -0.10
N THR A 11 -28.72 3.94 -0.60
CA THR A 11 -28.72 2.49 -0.70
C THR A 11 -28.29 1.94 0.65
N VAL A 12 -29.26 1.49 1.45
CA VAL A 12 -29.00 0.88 2.75
C VAL A 12 -28.82 -0.62 2.56
N MET A 13 -27.64 -1.13 2.94
CA MET A 13 -27.36 -2.56 2.97
C MET A 13 -27.48 -3.08 4.41
N GLN A 14 -28.24 -4.15 4.60
CA GLN A 14 -28.37 -4.81 5.90
C GLN A 14 -27.38 -5.98 5.97
N ILE A 15 -26.53 -5.99 7.00
CA ILE A 15 -25.58 -7.07 7.25
C ILE A 15 -25.78 -7.64 8.65
N THR A 16 -25.68 -8.96 8.78
CA THR A 16 -25.70 -9.61 10.09
C THR A 16 -24.26 -9.78 10.56
N LEU A 17 -23.97 -9.22 11.74
CA LEU A 17 -22.68 -9.35 12.39
C LEU A 17 -22.67 -10.58 13.29
N ASN A 18 -21.50 -11.21 13.40
CA ASN A 18 -21.28 -12.21 14.43
C ASN A 18 -21.02 -11.53 15.79
N LYS A 19 -21.10 -12.31 16.86
CA LYS A 19 -20.96 -11.80 18.24
C LYS A 19 -19.63 -11.07 18.47
N GLN A 20 -18.52 -11.56 17.91
CA GLN A 20 -17.21 -10.94 18.06
C GLN A 20 -17.14 -9.56 17.38
N GLN A 21 -17.75 -9.42 16.19
CA GLN A 21 -17.83 -8.15 15.48
C GLN A 21 -18.69 -7.14 16.24
N GLU A 22 -19.82 -7.58 16.80
CA GLU A 22 -20.68 -6.75 17.65
C GLU A 22 -19.94 -6.25 18.90
N GLU A 23 -19.26 -7.15 19.62
CA GLU A 23 -18.45 -6.80 20.79
C GLU A 23 -17.33 -5.81 20.44
N PHE A 24 -16.69 -5.96 19.29
CA PHE A 24 -15.68 -5.03 18.80
C PHE A 24 -16.27 -3.63 18.56
N ILE A 25 -17.38 -3.53 17.82
CA ILE A 25 -18.04 -2.24 17.56
C ILE A 25 -18.48 -1.59 18.87
N ALA A 26 -19.10 -2.35 19.78
CA ALA A 26 -19.52 -1.86 21.09
C ALA A 26 -18.33 -1.32 21.91
N ALA A 27 -17.19 -2.00 21.90
CA ALA A 27 -15.98 -1.53 22.58
C ALA A 27 -15.42 -0.23 21.97
N GLN A 28 -15.52 -0.03 20.67
CA GLN A 28 -15.08 1.20 20.00
C GLN A 28 -15.98 2.40 20.34
N LEU A 29 -17.30 2.18 20.41
CA LEU A 29 -18.26 3.19 20.86
C LEU A 29 -18.06 3.55 22.33
N ALA A 30 -17.83 2.56 23.20
CA ALA A 30 -17.62 2.76 24.63
C ALA A 30 -16.36 3.60 24.94
N ARG A 31 -15.35 3.55 24.07
CA ARG A 31 -14.13 4.37 24.19
C ARG A 31 -14.35 5.84 23.82
N GLY A 32 -15.48 6.16 23.19
CA GLY A 32 -15.80 7.50 22.72
C GLY A 32 -15.08 7.89 21.43
N ASN A 33 -14.40 6.95 20.77
CA ASN A 33 -13.71 7.19 19.50
C ASN A 33 -14.68 7.33 18.32
N PHE A 34 -15.90 6.82 18.47
CA PHE A 34 -16.94 6.79 17.46
C PHE A 34 -18.31 7.00 18.11
N ASN A 35 -19.23 7.65 17.40
CA ASN A 35 -20.58 7.95 17.89
C ASN A 35 -21.64 7.01 17.30
N HIS A 36 -21.32 6.30 16.22
CA HIS A 36 -22.23 5.40 15.53
C HIS A 36 -21.50 4.14 14.99
N PRO A 37 -22.13 2.94 15.01
CA PRO A 37 -21.55 1.73 14.42
C PRO A 37 -21.05 1.92 12.98
N ASP A 38 -21.77 2.68 12.18
CA ASP A 38 -21.41 2.94 10.78
C ASP A 38 -20.07 3.67 10.65
N GLU A 39 -19.68 4.51 11.63
CA GLU A 39 -18.37 5.16 11.60
C GLU A 39 -17.24 4.15 11.79
N VAL A 40 -17.47 3.14 12.64
CA VAL A 40 -16.52 2.03 12.86
C VAL A 40 -16.40 1.19 11.59
N VAL A 41 -17.53 0.89 10.95
CA VAL A 41 -17.58 0.13 9.69
C VAL A 41 -16.89 0.90 8.56
N ASN A 42 -17.16 2.19 8.43
CA ASN A 42 -16.50 3.07 7.45
C ASN A 42 -14.98 3.15 7.66
N ALA A 43 -14.52 3.23 8.92
CA ALA A 43 -13.10 3.19 9.24
C ALA A 43 -12.46 1.85 8.83
N ALA A 44 -13.14 0.73 9.06
CA ALA A 44 -12.68 -0.59 8.63
C ALA A 44 -12.57 -0.69 7.10
N PHE A 45 -13.52 -0.14 6.35
CA PHE A 45 -13.45 -0.11 4.89
C PHE A 45 -12.32 0.77 4.36
N ARG A 46 -12.09 1.94 4.94
CA ARG A 46 -10.94 2.79 4.57
C ARG A 46 -9.61 2.07 4.80
N LEU A 47 -9.49 1.35 5.91
CA LEU A 47 -8.30 0.55 6.20
C LEU A 47 -8.14 -0.58 5.17
N LEU A 48 -9.24 -1.24 4.78
CA LEU A 48 -9.21 -2.27 3.75
C LEU A 48 -8.79 -1.73 2.38
N GLU A 49 -9.36 -0.58 1.98
CA GLU A 49 -9.01 0.10 0.74
C GLU A 49 -7.54 0.51 0.73
N GLN A 50 -7.03 1.06 1.84
CA GLN A 50 -5.60 1.38 1.96
C GLN A 50 -4.72 0.14 1.80
N LEU A 51 -5.05 -0.97 2.47
CA LEU A 51 -4.29 -2.23 2.36
C LEU A 51 -4.30 -2.79 0.93
N GLN A 52 -5.41 -2.63 0.22
CA GLN A 52 -5.55 -3.07 -1.17
C GLN A 52 -4.75 -2.17 -2.12
N THR A 53 -4.87 -0.85 -1.99
CA THR A 53 -4.14 0.12 -2.81
C THR A 53 -2.63 -0.01 -2.62
N GLU A 54 -2.14 -0.10 -1.38
CA GLU A 54 -0.71 -0.29 -1.11
C GLU A 54 -0.19 -1.59 -1.74
N HIS A 55 -1.01 -2.66 -1.75
CA HIS A 55 -0.65 -3.92 -2.39
C HIS A 55 -0.63 -3.82 -3.92
N GLU A 56 -1.61 -3.16 -4.52
CA GLU A 56 -1.72 -2.96 -5.97
C GLU A 56 -0.60 -2.05 -6.51
N GLU A 57 -0.30 -0.97 -5.81
CA GLU A 57 0.81 -0.06 -6.13
C GLU A 57 2.14 -0.81 -6.06
N TRP A 58 2.40 -1.51 -4.96
CA TRP A 58 3.62 -2.31 -4.81
C TRP A 58 3.76 -3.36 -5.91
N LEU A 59 2.67 -4.06 -6.24
CA LEU A 59 2.66 -5.10 -7.28
C LEU A 59 2.94 -4.49 -8.66
N THR A 60 2.33 -3.35 -8.96
CA THR A 60 2.50 -2.63 -10.23
C THR A 60 3.94 -2.15 -10.38
N GLU A 61 4.49 -1.48 -9.37
CA GLU A 61 5.87 -1.01 -9.40
C GLU A 61 6.88 -2.15 -9.51
N THR A 62 6.66 -3.22 -8.75
CA THR A 62 7.56 -4.38 -8.76
C THR A 62 7.56 -5.06 -10.12
N ARG A 63 6.38 -5.22 -10.73
CA ARG A 63 6.28 -5.80 -12.08
C ARG A 63 7.00 -4.94 -13.12
N ALA A 64 6.80 -3.63 -13.09
CA ALA A 64 7.47 -2.71 -14.01
C ALA A 64 9.01 -2.81 -13.88
N LYS A 65 9.55 -2.82 -12.66
CA LYS A 65 11.00 -2.97 -12.41
C LYS A 65 11.55 -4.31 -12.89
N VAL A 66 10.78 -5.39 -12.71
CA VAL A 66 11.19 -6.73 -13.20
C VAL A 66 11.18 -6.79 -14.72
N GLU A 67 10.15 -6.25 -15.37
CA GLU A 67 10.07 -6.19 -16.84
C GLU A 67 11.22 -5.37 -17.44
N GLU A 68 11.55 -4.23 -16.82
CA GLU A 68 12.71 -3.41 -17.20
C GLU A 68 14.02 -4.21 -17.07
N ALA A 69 14.26 -4.84 -15.91
CA ALA A 69 15.46 -5.64 -15.68
C ALA A 69 15.58 -6.83 -16.65
N VAL A 70 14.47 -7.50 -16.99
CA VAL A 70 14.46 -8.56 -18.01
C VAL A 70 14.86 -8.01 -19.37
N ALA A 71 14.32 -6.85 -19.77
CA ALA A 71 14.67 -6.22 -21.03
C ALA A 71 16.15 -5.77 -21.08
N GLU A 72 16.71 -5.29 -19.97
CA GLU A 72 18.15 -4.97 -19.84
C GLU A 72 19.02 -6.23 -19.98
N MET A 73 18.63 -7.32 -19.31
CA MET A 73 19.33 -8.60 -19.42
C MET A 73 19.30 -9.14 -20.86
N ASP A 74 18.15 -9.07 -21.54
CA ASP A 74 18.00 -9.50 -22.94
C ASP A 74 18.86 -8.66 -23.90
N ARG A 75 19.10 -7.38 -23.58
CA ARG A 75 20.04 -6.51 -24.32
C ARG A 75 21.51 -6.76 -23.98
N GLY A 76 21.79 -7.63 -23.00
CA GLY A 76 23.14 -7.92 -22.53
C GLY A 76 23.74 -6.84 -21.62
N GLU A 77 22.90 -6.00 -21.02
CA GLU A 77 23.31 -4.93 -20.09
C GLU A 77 23.54 -5.44 -18.66
N GLY A 78 23.32 -6.74 -18.43
CA GLY A 78 23.59 -7.39 -17.15
C GLY A 78 25.07 -7.33 -16.77
N LEU A 79 25.34 -7.01 -15.50
CA LEU A 79 26.68 -6.97 -14.93
C LEU A 79 26.99 -8.27 -14.17
N ASP A 80 28.24 -8.73 -14.26
CA ASP A 80 28.72 -9.79 -13.39
C ASP A 80 28.76 -9.32 -11.93
N GLY A 81 28.13 -10.09 -11.05
CA GLY A 81 27.92 -9.70 -9.65
C GLY A 81 29.21 -9.58 -8.85
N GLU A 82 30.18 -10.46 -9.10
CA GLU A 82 31.47 -10.42 -8.41
C GLU A 82 32.27 -9.18 -8.83
N THR A 83 32.32 -8.91 -10.14
CA THR A 83 32.96 -7.71 -10.70
C THR A 83 32.33 -6.42 -10.18
N PHE A 84 30.99 -6.36 -10.09
CA PHE A 84 30.27 -5.19 -9.56
C PHE A 84 30.61 -4.93 -8.09
N VAL A 85 30.59 -5.97 -7.26
CA VAL A 85 30.92 -5.86 -5.82
C VAL A 85 32.36 -5.43 -5.60
N LEU A 86 33.30 -6.00 -6.36
CA LEU A 86 34.72 -5.61 -6.29
C LEU A 86 34.92 -4.13 -6.62
N GLY A 87 34.23 -3.60 -7.65
CA GLY A 87 34.28 -2.19 -8.01
C GLY A 87 33.71 -1.27 -6.92
N ILE A 88 32.65 -1.68 -6.21
CA ILE A 88 32.13 -0.93 -5.06
C ILE A 88 33.16 -0.88 -3.93
N LEU A 89 33.77 -2.02 -3.58
CA LEU A 89 34.76 -2.11 -2.51
C LEU A 89 35.99 -1.23 -2.80
N GLU A 90 36.44 -1.21 -4.06
CA GLU A 90 37.53 -0.35 -4.50
C GLU A 90 37.21 1.14 -4.31
N ARG A 91 36.00 1.57 -4.70
CA ARG A 91 35.54 2.97 -4.49
C ARG A 91 35.52 3.35 -3.01
N PHE A 92 35.11 2.43 -2.13
CA PHE A 92 35.15 2.67 -0.68
C PHE A 92 36.58 2.79 -0.14
N GLN A 93 37.54 2.04 -0.67
CA GLN A 93 38.94 2.15 -0.28
C GLN A 93 39.56 3.48 -0.73
N GLN A 94 39.28 3.90 -1.97
CA GLN A 94 39.74 5.20 -2.50
C GLN A 94 39.17 6.38 -1.70
N ALA A 95 37.88 6.33 -1.32
CA ALA A 95 37.24 7.35 -0.50
C ALA A 95 37.82 7.44 0.93
N LYS A 96 38.38 6.35 1.46
CA LYS A 96 39.05 6.32 2.78
C LYS A 96 40.54 6.68 2.71
N GLY A 97 41.18 6.52 1.55
CA GLY A 97 42.61 6.83 1.34
C GLY A 97 42.89 8.27 0.88
N GLY A 98 41.87 9.03 0.49
CA GLY A 98 42.00 10.42 -0.01
C GLY A 98 42.12 11.54 1.03
N ASN A 99 42.38 11.22 2.31
CA ASN A 99 42.54 12.22 3.37
C ASN A 99 43.85 11.98 4.15
N VAL A 100 44.98 12.19 3.47
CA VAL A 100 46.29 12.41 4.12
C VAL A 100 46.93 13.58 3.38
N GLU A 101 46.77 14.79 3.94
CA GLU A 101 47.63 15.96 3.69
C GLU A 101 49.07 15.68 4.14
#